data_AF-A0A3A5QWU9-F1
#
_entry.id   AF-A0A3A5QWU9-F1
#
_cell.length_a   1.000
_cell.length_b   1.000
_cell.length_c   1.000
_cell.angle_alpha   90.00
_cell.angle_beta   90.00
_cell.angle_gamma   90.00
#
_symmetry.space_group_name_H-M   'P 1'
#
loop_
_entity.id
_entity.type
_entity.pdbx_description
1 polymer ?
#
loop_
_entity_poly.entity_id
_entity_poly.type
_entity_poly.pdbx_seq_one_letter_code
_entity_poly.pdbx_strand_id
1 'polypeptide(L)'
;MKTKLYLIFFFVFPLFMSACRGDDPMPDPPVDGKRTVLVYMAADNSINPLASFTDGDLEELKAGMASIDNTSDMHLLVYIDTGSPRLIEIENKGGTVVETIVKEYEDRNSCGVAETQEVFNDVFGNSLYKAESYGLIYWSHGEGWIPTPLPSTRWIGNDKTGGGHYMNIEDLKLVLQNAPHFDFIMFDACFMQSVEVAYELRDCCDYYIGFPAENPGPGAAYDRMFPFIFQKGAAVEMAIGTFAAYDEIYTGKIGSNSNWTMGTAIDVLKSSELENLAAATANALSGVTADREVLRSSVFDYDQRKVGSSYYVGYYDFVEMMEKLVVDEVVLDEWKQAYDAASVCWKKTPMIYSMSVGMFSMKRANGVSHYIPSTATSAAAQAANAAYRSTSWYSAVGLARLGW
;
A
#
# COMPACT_ATOMS: atom_id res chain seq x y z
N MET A 1 -79.31 -18.44 -39.94
CA MET A 1 -78.44 -17.27 -40.14
C MET A 1 -77.03 -17.64 -39.75
N LYS A 2 -76.07 -17.39 -40.64
CA LYS A 2 -74.65 -17.67 -40.49
C LYS A 2 -73.99 -16.50 -39.77
N THR A 3 -73.15 -16.77 -38.78
CA THR A 3 -72.12 -15.83 -38.33
C THR A 3 -70.84 -16.62 -38.12
N LYS A 4 -69.90 -16.44 -39.05
CA LYS A 4 -68.54 -16.99 -39.00
C LYS A 4 -67.70 -16.07 -38.11
N LEU A 5 -67.03 -16.61 -37.10
CA LEU A 5 -65.97 -15.92 -36.37
C LEU A 5 -64.63 -16.53 -36.80
N TYR A 6 -63.81 -15.75 -37.49
CA TYR A 6 -62.46 -16.12 -37.91
C TYR A 6 -61.50 -15.84 -36.75
N LEU A 7 -60.93 -16.89 -36.15
CA LEU A 7 -59.78 -16.78 -35.25
C LEU A 7 -58.50 -16.84 -36.09
N ILE A 8 -57.85 -15.70 -36.23
CA ILE A 8 -56.50 -15.56 -36.80
C ILE A 8 -55.51 -15.94 -35.71
N PHE A 9 -54.84 -17.08 -35.87
CA PHE A 9 -53.67 -17.45 -35.05
C PHE A 9 -52.46 -16.62 -35.52
N PHE A 10 -52.08 -15.62 -34.73
CA PHE A 10 -50.80 -14.92 -34.90
C PHE A 10 -49.69 -15.83 -34.36
N PHE A 11 -48.97 -16.51 -35.25
CA PHE A 11 -47.72 -17.20 -34.91
C PHE A 11 -46.63 -16.13 -34.70
N VAL A 12 -46.35 -15.79 -33.44
CA VAL A 12 -45.15 -15.03 -33.09
C VAL A 12 -43.99 -16.01 -33.05
N PHE A 13 -43.15 -15.95 -34.08
CA PHE A 13 -41.88 -16.66 -34.16
C PHE A 13 -40.90 -16.02 -33.17
N PRO A 14 -40.36 -16.73 -32.16
CA PRO A 14 -39.26 -16.18 -31.38
C PRO A 14 -38.00 -16.24 -32.25
N LEU A 15 -37.51 -15.07 -32.67
CA LEU A 15 -36.16 -14.93 -33.19
C LEU A 15 -35.18 -15.40 -32.11
N PHE A 16 -34.54 -16.55 -32.33
CA PHE A 16 -33.32 -16.93 -31.65
C PHE A 16 -32.24 -15.91 -32.01
N MET A 17 -32.08 -14.88 -31.18
CA MET A 17 -30.88 -14.05 -31.15
C MET A 17 -29.74 -14.93 -30.64
N SER A 18 -29.02 -15.57 -31.55
CA SER A 18 -27.70 -16.13 -31.27
C SER A 18 -26.75 -14.95 -31.06
N ALA A 19 -26.69 -14.45 -29.82
CA ALA A 19 -25.60 -13.58 -29.41
C ALA A 19 -24.33 -14.42 -29.40
N CYS A 20 -23.43 -14.15 -30.35
CA CYS A 20 -22.04 -14.56 -30.26
C CYS A 20 -21.46 -13.90 -29.01
N ARG A 21 -21.54 -14.61 -27.88
CA ARG A 21 -20.76 -14.32 -26.69
C ARG A 21 -19.33 -14.60 -27.10
N GLY A 22 -18.51 -13.55 -27.17
CA GLY A 22 -17.07 -13.74 -27.24
C GLY A 22 -16.69 -14.63 -26.06
N ASP A 23 -16.00 -15.73 -26.35
CA ASP A 23 -15.38 -16.57 -25.34
C ASP A 23 -14.24 -15.77 -24.71
N ASP A 24 -14.59 -14.85 -23.81
CA ASP A 24 -13.64 -14.42 -22.80
C ASP A 24 -13.34 -15.68 -21.97
N PRO A 25 -12.07 -16.11 -21.89
CA PRO A 25 -11.72 -17.31 -21.15
C PRO A 25 -12.19 -17.13 -19.71
N MET A 26 -13.10 -18.01 -19.27
CA MET A 26 -13.49 -18.07 -17.87
C MET A 26 -12.20 -18.35 -17.08
N PRO A 27 -11.82 -17.50 -16.11
CA PRO A 27 -10.63 -17.76 -15.33
C PRO A 27 -10.77 -19.14 -14.69
N ASP A 28 -9.74 -19.96 -14.83
CA ASP A 28 -9.70 -21.29 -14.24
C ASP A 28 -10.05 -21.19 -12.72
N PRO A 29 -10.40 -22.27 -12.03
CA PRO A 29 -10.58 -22.23 -10.57
C PRO A 29 -9.23 -22.08 -9.82
N PRO A 30 -9.18 -21.46 -8.63
CA PRO A 30 -7.99 -21.41 -7.77
C PRO A 30 -7.44 -22.80 -7.44
N VAL A 31 -6.13 -22.90 -7.19
CA VAL A 31 -5.49 -24.15 -6.72
C VAL A 31 -5.47 -24.14 -5.19
N ASP A 32 -6.30 -24.99 -4.60
CA ASP A 32 -6.48 -25.14 -3.15
C ASP A 32 -5.14 -25.35 -2.42
N GLY A 33 -4.92 -24.64 -1.32
CA GLY A 33 -3.76 -24.77 -0.43
C GLY A 33 -2.50 -24.00 -0.86
N LYS A 34 -2.45 -23.42 -2.07
CA LYS A 34 -1.29 -22.68 -2.57
C LYS A 34 -1.36 -21.18 -2.30
N ARG A 35 -0.19 -20.55 -2.15
CA ARG A 35 -0.04 -19.09 -2.13
C ARG A 35 1.06 -18.61 -3.08
N THR A 36 0.76 -17.52 -3.80
CA THR A 36 1.72 -16.80 -4.63
C THR A 36 2.00 -15.43 -4.05
N VAL A 37 3.27 -15.12 -3.82
CA VAL A 37 3.71 -13.83 -3.32
C VAL A 37 4.62 -13.19 -4.34
N LEU A 38 4.33 -11.94 -4.70
CA LEU A 38 5.19 -11.09 -5.52
C LEU A 38 5.87 -10.04 -4.66
N VAL A 39 7.20 -10.01 -4.69
CA VAL A 39 8.01 -8.88 -4.23
C VAL A 39 8.39 -8.04 -5.44
N TYR A 40 7.86 -6.82 -5.53
CA TYR A 40 8.06 -5.90 -6.66
C TYR A 40 9.05 -4.81 -6.27
N MET A 41 10.32 -4.97 -6.67
CA MET A 41 11.41 -4.05 -6.37
C MET A 41 11.63 -3.06 -7.53
N ALA A 42 10.98 -1.90 -7.44
CA ALA A 42 11.22 -0.77 -8.35
C ALA A 42 12.45 0.03 -7.87
N ALA A 43 13.64 -0.44 -8.25
CA ALA A 43 14.91 0.01 -7.67
C ALA A 43 15.81 0.82 -8.65
N ASP A 44 15.34 1.14 -9.86
CA ASP A 44 16.08 1.97 -10.81
C ASP A 44 15.88 3.47 -10.54
N ASN A 45 16.18 3.87 -9.31
CA ASN A 45 15.87 5.22 -8.83
C ASN A 45 17.00 6.22 -9.14
N SER A 46 16.63 7.48 -9.26
CA SER A 46 17.57 8.59 -9.52
C SER A 46 18.10 9.27 -8.25
N ILE A 47 17.35 9.20 -7.15
CA ILE A 47 17.62 9.87 -5.87
C ILE A 47 17.75 8.79 -4.79
N ASN A 48 18.76 8.91 -3.91
CA ASN A 48 19.06 7.93 -2.85
C ASN A 48 18.99 6.48 -3.36
N PRO A 49 19.99 6.05 -4.16
CA PRO A 49 19.91 4.82 -4.93
C PRO A 49 19.64 3.59 -4.06
N LEU A 50 18.42 3.11 -4.20
CA LEU A 50 17.88 1.98 -3.48
C LEU A 50 18.43 0.66 -4.03
N ALA A 51 18.95 0.64 -5.27
CA ALA A 51 19.67 -0.50 -5.87
C ALA A 51 20.81 -1.07 -4.99
N SER A 52 21.35 -0.31 -4.03
CA SER A 52 22.35 -0.84 -3.10
C SER A 52 21.79 -1.76 -2.01
N PHE A 53 20.47 -1.77 -1.80
CA PHE A 53 19.77 -2.61 -0.83
C PHE A 53 19.19 -3.88 -1.44
N THR A 54 18.94 -3.90 -2.75
CA THR A 54 18.26 -5.02 -3.42
C THR A 54 18.95 -6.37 -3.22
N ASP A 55 20.29 -6.38 -3.24
CA ASP A 55 21.06 -7.61 -3.03
C ASP A 55 20.92 -8.12 -1.59
N GLY A 56 20.87 -7.22 -0.61
CA GLY A 56 20.66 -7.57 0.80
C GLY A 56 19.28 -8.20 1.01
N ASP A 57 18.24 -7.51 0.55
CA ASP A 57 16.85 -7.98 0.64
C ASP A 57 16.64 -9.31 -0.12
N LEU A 58 17.28 -9.47 -1.27
CA LEU A 58 17.22 -10.72 -2.04
C LEU A 58 17.89 -11.89 -1.29
N GLU A 59 19.03 -11.66 -0.63
CA GLU A 59 19.67 -12.69 0.19
C GLU A 59 18.86 -13.02 1.44
N GLU A 60 18.17 -12.04 2.05
CA GLU A 60 17.22 -12.27 3.14
C GLU A 60 16.03 -13.13 2.70
N LEU A 61 15.43 -12.85 1.53
CA LEU A 61 14.38 -13.67 0.93
C LEU A 61 14.85 -15.11 0.67
N LYS A 62 16.07 -15.28 0.15
CA LYS A 62 16.67 -16.61 -0.07
C LYS A 62 16.91 -17.35 1.25
N ALA A 63 17.43 -16.67 2.26
CA ALA A 63 17.64 -17.25 3.58
C ALA A 63 16.31 -17.68 4.22
N GLY A 64 15.27 -16.84 4.08
CA GLY A 64 13.91 -17.17 4.47
C GLY A 64 13.40 -18.43 3.77
N MET A 65 13.55 -18.51 2.44
CA MET A 65 13.14 -19.69 1.66
C MET A 65 13.90 -20.96 2.08
N ALA A 66 15.19 -20.84 2.40
CA ALA A 66 16.00 -21.93 2.90
C ALA A 66 15.53 -22.46 4.27
N SER A 67 14.88 -21.60 5.08
CA SER A 67 14.43 -21.94 6.43
C SER A 67 13.15 -22.78 6.48
N ILE A 68 12.47 -22.96 5.35
CA ILE A 68 11.21 -23.70 5.23
C ILE A 68 11.45 -25.04 4.53
N ASP A 69 11.11 -26.15 5.19
CA ASP A 69 11.37 -27.51 4.67
C ASP A 69 10.47 -27.90 3.48
N ASN A 70 9.19 -27.52 3.50
CA ASN A 70 8.23 -27.83 2.44
C ASN A 70 7.66 -26.55 1.83
N THR A 71 8.09 -26.26 0.60
CA THR A 71 7.69 -25.06 -0.14
C THR A 71 6.88 -25.40 -1.39
N SER A 72 6.36 -26.64 -1.51
CA SER A 72 5.65 -27.11 -2.71
C SER A 72 4.34 -26.35 -3.01
N ASP A 73 3.79 -25.68 -1.99
CA ASP A 73 2.58 -24.86 -2.08
C ASP A 73 2.89 -23.34 -2.08
N MET A 74 4.17 -22.97 -2.22
CA MET A 74 4.66 -21.59 -2.13
C MET A 74 5.28 -21.16 -3.46
N HIS A 75 4.76 -20.10 -4.05
CA HIS A 75 5.40 -19.42 -5.18
C HIS A 75 5.92 -18.07 -4.70
N LEU A 76 7.26 -17.91 -4.65
CA LEU A 76 7.90 -16.63 -4.37
C LEU A 76 8.48 -16.07 -5.65
N LEU A 77 7.86 -15.00 -6.15
CA LEU A 77 8.31 -14.28 -7.32
C LEU A 77 8.90 -12.95 -6.89
N VAL A 78 10.02 -12.57 -7.50
CA VAL A 78 10.66 -11.27 -7.27
C VAL A 78 10.87 -10.58 -8.61
N TYR A 79 10.20 -9.45 -8.79
CA TYR A 79 10.52 -8.53 -9.88
C TYR A 79 11.58 -7.56 -9.39
N ILE A 80 12.68 -7.43 -10.12
CA ILE A 80 13.81 -6.59 -9.77
C ILE A 80 14.16 -5.71 -10.96
N ASP A 81 14.12 -4.40 -10.76
CA ASP A 81 14.69 -3.46 -11.72
C ASP A 81 15.72 -2.55 -11.06
N THR A 82 16.98 -2.75 -11.42
CA THR A 82 18.12 -1.88 -11.06
C THR A 82 18.76 -1.26 -12.32
N GLY A 83 17.99 -1.12 -13.40
CA GLY A 83 18.46 -0.81 -14.77
C GLY A 83 18.69 -2.08 -15.63
N SER A 84 18.23 -3.23 -15.16
CA SER A 84 18.26 -4.52 -15.89
C SER A 84 17.09 -5.37 -15.38
N PRO A 85 15.86 -5.05 -15.83
CA PRO A 85 14.67 -5.58 -15.21
C PRO A 85 14.50 -7.08 -15.49
N ARG A 86 14.15 -7.83 -14.45
CA ARG A 86 13.93 -9.28 -14.53
C ARG A 86 12.92 -9.75 -13.50
N LEU A 87 12.19 -10.81 -13.84
CA LEU A 87 11.35 -11.58 -12.93
C LEU A 87 12.05 -12.91 -12.64
N ILE A 88 12.25 -13.21 -11.36
CA ILE A 88 12.82 -14.46 -10.89
C ILE A 88 11.82 -15.20 -9.99
N GLU A 89 11.95 -16.52 -9.93
CA GLU A 89 11.32 -17.38 -8.92
C GLU A 89 12.41 -17.90 -7.97
N ILE A 90 12.14 -17.86 -6.67
CA ILE A 90 13.01 -18.40 -5.63
C ILE A 90 12.32 -19.62 -5.03
N GLU A 91 12.94 -20.79 -5.14
CA GLU A 91 12.38 -22.07 -4.70
C GLU A 91 13.33 -22.79 -3.76
N ASN A 92 12.80 -23.54 -2.78
CA ASN A 92 13.58 -24.54 -2.05
C ASN A 92 13.38 -25.94 -2.67
N LYS A 93 14.38 -26.41 -3.44
CA LYS A 93 14.35 -27.75 -4.07
C LYS A 93 15.12 -28.76 -3.22
N GLY A 94 14.43 -29.31 -2.21
CA GLY A 94 14.97 -30.38 -1.37
C GLY A 94 16.15 -29.94 -0.50
N GLY A 95 16.06 -28.75 0.11
CA GLY A 95 17.08 -28.16 0.97
C GLY A 95 18.10 -27.28 0.24
N THR A 96 17.94 -27.08 -1.07
CA THR A 96 18.78 -26.17 -1.87
C THR A 96 17.90 -25.06 -2.44
N VAL A 97 18.23 -23.81 -2.08
CA VAL A 97 17.57 -22.65 -2.68
C VAL A 97 18.06 -22.45 -4.11
N VAL A 98 17.12 -22.38 -5.03
CA VAL A 98 17.36 -22.18 -6.47
C VAL A 98 16.66 -20.90 -6.90
N GLU A 99 17.41 -20.05 -7.59
CA GLU A 99 16.89 -18.86 -8.28
C GLU A 99 16.74 -19.20 -9.77
N THR A 100 15.53 -19.05 -10.30
CA THR A 100 15.23 -19.29 -11.71
C THR A 100 14.76 -18.00 -12.36
N ILE A 101 15.39 -17.59 -13.47
CA ILE A 101 14.90 -16.47 -14.28
C ILE A 101 13.62 -16.92 -14.98
N VAL A 102 12.50 -16.26 -14.65
CA VAL A 102 11.20 -16.47 -15.29
C VAL A 102 11.12 -15.66 -16.58
N LYS A 103 11.56 -14.40 -16.52
CA LYS A 103 11.55 -13.50 -17.68
C LYS A 103 12.58 -12.39 -17.50
N GLU A 104 13.29 -12.08 -18.58
CA GLU A 104 14.07 -10.85 -18.69
C GLU A 104 13.26 -9.83 -19.48
N TYR A 105 13.47 -8.57 -19.14
CA TYR A 105 12.72 -7.47 -19.69
C TYR A 105 13.69 -6.44 -20.30
N GLU A 106 13.28 -5.84 -21.41
CA GLU A 106 13.98 -4.67 -21.94
C GLU A 106 13.93 -3.51 -20.93
N ASP A 107 14.93 -2.62 -21.02
CA ASP A 107 15.01 -1.36 -20.25
C ASP A 107 13.68 -0.59 -20.30
N ARG A 108 13.18 -0.18 -19.14
CA ARG A 108 11.80 0.29 -18.97
C ARG A 108 11.62 1.16 -17.74
N ASN A 109 10.42 1.75 -17.64
CA ASN A 109 9.94 2.42 -16.45
C ASN A 109 9.18 1.43 -15.57
N SER A 110 9.80 0.97 -14.47
CA SER A 110 9.19 0.07 -13.49
C SER A 110 8.02 0.66 -12.68
N CYS A 111 7.72 1.94 -12.86
CA CYS A 111 6.60 2.63 -12.23
C CYS A 111 5.48 2.99 -13.24
N GLY A 112 5.56 2.49 -14.48
CA GLY A 112 4.53 2.71 -15.49
C GLY A 112 3.38 1.70 -15.37
N VAL A 113 2.14 2.16 -15.62
CA VAL A 113 0.93 1.31 -15.53
C VAL A 113 1.04 0.08 -16.43
N ALA A 114 1.50 0.26 -17.67
CA ALA A 114 1.59 -0.84 -18.63
C ALA A 114 2.67 -1.86 -18.23
N GLU A 115 3.82 -1.37 -17.77
CA GLU A 115 4.97 -2.16 -17.34
C GLU A 115 4.65 -2.97 -16.08
N THR A 116 4.04 -2.34 -15.06
CA THR A 116 3.60 -3.05 -13.86
C THR A 116 2.49 -4.05 -14.17
N GLN A 117 1.54 -3.70 -15.04
CA GLN A 117 0.51 -4.64 -15.48
C GLN A 117 1.10 -5.83 -16.24
N GLU A 118 2.16 -5.64 -17.04
CA GLU A 118 2.87 -6.73 -17.71
C GLU A 118 3.44 -7.72 -16.69
N VAL A 119 4.15 -7.22 -15.67
CA VAL A 119 4.71 -8.07 -14.60
C VAL A 119 3.59 -8.79 -13.84
N PHE A 120 2.50 -8.11 -13.53
CA PHE A 120 1.35 -8.71 -12.85
C PHE A 120 0.71 -9.82 -13.70
N ASN A 121 0.66 -9.66 -15.01
CA ASN A 121 0.18 -10.70 -15.91
C ASN A 121 1.15 -11.89 -16.00
N ASP A 122 2.47 -11.63 -16.03
CA ASP A 122 3.49 -12.68 -16.03
C ASP A 122 3.51 -13.51 -14.74
N VAL A 123 3.02 -12.95 -13.63
CA VAL A 123 2.88 -13.63 -12.33
C VAL A 123 1.45 -14.17 -12.14
N PHE A 124 0.47 -13.30 -11.95
CA PHE A 124 -0.89 -13.67 -11.55
C PHE A 124 -1.76 -14.18 -12.72
N GLY A 125 -1.41 -13.81 -13.96
CA GLY A 125 -2.04 -14.36 -15.17
C GLY A 125 -1.44 -15.70 -15.60
N ASN A 126 -0.32 -16.12 -15.00
CA ASN A 126 0.38 -17.34 -15.36
C ASN A 126 -0.17 -18.55 -14.60
N SER A 127 -0.62 -19.56 -15.35
CA SER A 127 -1.17 -20.81 -14.81
C SER A 127 -0.23 -21.56 -13.85
N LEU A 128 1.10 -21.36 -13.96
CA LEU A 128 2.09 -21.99 -13.07
C LEU A 128 2.06 -21.42 -11.65
N TYR A 129 1.76 -20.13 -11.51
CA TYR A 129 1.77 -19.40 -10.23
C TYR A 129 0.36 -19.14 -9.72
N LYS A 130 -0.60 -19.92 -10.20
CA LYS A 130 -1.96 -19.80 -9.75
C LYS A 130 -2.13 -20.41 -8.36
N ALA A 131 -2.77 -19.66 -7.48
CA ALA A 131 -2.90 -19.98 -6.06
C ALA A 131 -4.32 -19.70 -5.53
N GLU A 132 -4.58 -20.18 -4.31
CA GLU A 132 -5.79 -19.86 -3.54
C GLU A 132 -5.72 -18.43 -2.99
N SER A 133 -4.54 -18.00 -2.56
CA SER A 133 -4.30 -16.68 -1.98
C SER A 133 -3.07 -16.01 -2.58
N TYR A 134 -3.04 -14.67 -2.51
CA TYR A 134 -1.99 -13.86 -3.12
C TYR A 134 -1.47 -12.82 -2.14
N GLY A 135 -0.16 -12.55 -2.18
CA GLY A 135 0.46 -11.47 -1.43
C GLY A 135 1.27 -10.56 -2.35
N LEU A 136 1.31 -9.27 -2.04
CA LEU A 136 2.14 -8.29 -2.73
C LEU A 136 2.99 -7.52 -1.72
N ILE A 137 4.29 -7.43 -2.00
CA ILE A 137 5.20 -6.50 -1.33
C ILE A 137 5.73 -5.54 -2.39
N TYR A 138 5.38 -4.27 -2.28
CA TYR A 138 5.86 -3.24 -3.20
C TYR A 138 6.98 -2.47 -2.51
N TRP A 139 8.18 -2.59 -3.07
CA TRP A 139 9.42 -2.08 -2.52
C TRP A 139 9.94 -0.95 -3.40
N SER A 140 10.08 0.26 -2.82
CA SER A 140 10.72 1.41 -3.47
C SER A 140 10.75 2.62 -2.52
N HIS A 141 11.06 3.79 -3.06
CA HIS A 141 10.68 5.06 -2.43
C HIS A 141 9.16 5.21 -2.42
N GLY A 142 8.64 5.92 -1.41
CA GLY A 142 7.21 6.16 -1.23
C GLY A 142 6.96 7.55 -0.70
N GLU A 143 5.76 8.06 -0.99
CA GLU A 143 5.41 9.43 -0.68
C GLU A 143 3.89 9.60 -0.59
N GLY A 144 3.19 8.66 0.04
CA GLY A 144 1.78 8.79 0.40
C GLY A 144 0.84 9.16 -0.77
N TRP A 145 0.04 10.22 -0.59
CA TRP A 145 -1.20 10.45 -1.34
C TRP A 145 -1.33 11.77 -2.16
N ILE A 146 -0.32 12.62 -2.46
CA ILE A 146 -0.37 13.83 -3.38
C ILE A 146 0.22 13.75 -4.87
N PRO A 147 -0.56 13.79 -5.97
CA PRO A 147 -0.21 13.39 -7.36
C PRO A 147 1.09 13.99 -7.91
N THR A 148 1.77 13.23 -8.77
CA THR A 148 2.81 13.76 -9.65
C THR A 148 2.39 13.66 -11.12
N PRO A 149 2.39 14.76 -11.90
CA PRO A 149 2.93 16.09 -11.57
C PRO A 149 1.99 17.04 -10.78
N LEU A 150 2.63 17.88 -9.96
CA LEU A 150 2.16 19.00 -9.09
C LEU A 150 1.33 18.68 -7.83
N PRO A 151 1.84 19.04 -6.63
CA PRO A 151 3.22 19.29 -6.21
C PRO A 151 3.80 18.05 -5.54
N SER A 152 4.62 17.33 -6.31
CA SER A 152 5.54 16.26 -5.92
C SER A 152 5.23 15.60 -4.57
N THR A 153 4.37 14.57 -4.50
CA THR A 153 4.29 13.59 -3.37
C THR A 153 3.08 12.60 -3.40
N ARG A 154 2.85 11.69 -4.37
CA ARG A 154 1.77 10.62 -4.45
C ARG A 154 2.48 9.62 -5.27
N TRP A 155 3.13 8.70 -4.64
CA TRP A 155 3.60 7.59 -5.40
C TRP A 155 4.21 6.60 -4.48
N ILE A 156 4.19 5.38 -4.96
CA ILE A 156 5.25 4.46 -4.68
C ILE A 156 6.06 4.28 -5.96
N GLY A 157 7.31 3.88 -5.83
CA GLY A 157 8.14 3.66 -7.01
C GLY A 157 8.80 4.95 -7.47
N ASN A 158 10.11 4.91 -7.65
CA ASN A 158 10.79 5.87 -8.50
C ASN A 158 11.58 5.14 -9.59
N ASP A 159 11.44 5.57 -10.82
CA ASP A 159 12.25 5.06 -11.93
C ASP A 159 12.87 6.25 -12.67
N LYS A 160 14.10 6.09 -13.17
CA LYS A 160 14.86 7.16 -13.84
C LYS A 160 14.92 7.01 -15.38
N THR A 161 14.47 5.89 -15.91
CA THR A 161 14.58 5.56 -17.33
C THR A 161 13.70 6.46 -18.17
N GLY A 162 14.32 7.34 -18.96
CA GLY A 162 13.60 8.33 -19.78
C GLY A 162 13.10 9.57 -19.03
N GLY A 163 13.34 9.68 -17.72
CA GLY A 163 12.87 10.76 -16.86
C GLY A 163 12.59 10.29 -15.43
N GLY A 164 12.22 11.20 -14.52
CA GLY A 164 11.75 10.80 -13.18
C GLY A 164 10.31 10.33 -13.24
N HIS A 165 10.10 9.02 -13.16
CA HIS A 165 8.80 8.35 -13.17
C HIS A 165 8.42 7.84 -11.79
N TYR A 166 7.11 7.77 -11.55
CA TYR A 166 6.51 7.50 -10.25
C TYR A 166 5.13 6.88 -10.44
N MET A 167 4.74 5.90 -9.62
CA MET A 167 3.42 5.27 -9.70
C MET A 167 2.44 6.00 -8.80
N ASN A 168 1.55 6.84 -9.34
CA ASN A 168 0.49 7.46 -8.54
C ASN A 168 -0.44 6.39 -7.96
N ILE A 169 -1.05 6.66 -6.80
CA ILE A 169 -1.98 5.70 -6.16
C ILE A 169 -3.20 5.39 -7.03
N GLU A 170 -3.71 6.38 -7.78
CA GLU A 170 -4.82 6.19 -8.73
C GLU A 170 -4.42 5.24 -9.87
N ASP A 171 -3.18 5.35 -10.36
CA ASP A 171 -2.62 4.49 -11.39
C ASP A 171 -2.35 3.07 -10.84
N LEU A 172 -1.80 2.96 -9.64
CA LEU A 172 -1.60 1.68 -8.95
C LEU A 172 -2.94 0.95 -8.73
N LYS A 173 -3.98 1.68 -8.35
CA LYS A 173 -5.33 1.12 -8.21
C LYS A 173 -5.83 0.50 -9.51
N LEU A 174 -5.60 1.15 -10.65
CA LEU A 174 -5.97 0.60 -11.96
C LEU A 174 -5.27 -0.73 -12.24
N VAL A 175 -3.98 -0.85 -11.88
CA VAL A 175 -3.23 -2.11 -12.02
C VAL A 175 -3.77 -3.18 -11.07
N LEU A 176 -3.98 -2.84 -9.79
CA LEU A 176 -4.48 -3.75 -8.77
C LEU A 176 -5.90 -4.26 -9.05
N GLN A 177 -6.76 -3.45 -9.65
CA GLN A 177 -8.12 -3.86 -10.04
C GLN A 177 -8.15 -4.95 -11.12
N ASN A 178 -7.07 -5.12 -11.88
CA ASN A 178 -6.91 -6.19 -12.86
C ASN A 178 -6.12 -7.40 -12.29
N ALA A 179 -5.68 -7.32 -11.05
CA ALA A 179 -4.98 -8.37 -10.32
C ALA A 179 -5.96 -9.21 -9.50
N PRO A 180 -5.57 -10.40 -8.99
CA PRO A 180 -6.36 -11.08 -7.98
C PRO A 180 -6.46 -10.24 -6.71
N HIS A 181 -7.49 -10.51 -5.90
CA HIS A 181 -7.56 -9.94 -4.54
C HIS A 181 -6.42 -10.48 -3.69
N PHE A 182 -5.77 -9.59 -2.94
CA PHE A 182 -4.62 -9.93 -2.11
C PHE A 182 -5.01 -10.18 -0.65
N ASP A 183 -4.46 -11.22 -0.03
CA ASP A 183 -4.53 -11.38 1.43
C ASP A 183 -3.82 -10.21 2.13
N PHE A 184 -2.72 -9.72 1.53
CA PHE A 184 -2.05 -8.52 1.99
C PHE A 184 -1.37 -7.75 0.85
N ILE A 185 -1.33 -6.43 1.00
CA ILE A 185 -0.40 -5.56 0.29
C ILE A 185 0.49 -4.90 1.35
N MET A 186 1.79 -5.12 1.24
CA MET A 186 2.80 -4.44 2.04
C MET A 186 3.53 -3.40 1.20
N PHE A 187 3.65 -2.20 1.75
CA PHE A 187 4.46 -1.14 1.20
C PHE A 187 5.75 -1.01 1.99
N ASP A 188 6.83 -1.56 1.44
CA ASP A 188 8.18 -1.31 1.94
C ASP A 188 8.70 0.00 1.34
N ALA A 189 8.07 1.09 1.79
CA ALA A 189 8.28 2.43 1.29
C ALA A 189 7.81 3.49 2.31
N CYS A 190 8.44 4.67 2.29
CA CYS A 190 8.14 5.79 3.18
C CYS A 190 6.69 6.30 3.05
N PHE A 191 6.12 6.77 4.16
CA PHE A 191 4.85 7.52 4.23
C PHE A 191 3.61 6.81 3.68
N MET A 192 3.68 5.52 3.41
CA MET A 192 2.58 4.77 2.81
C MET A 192 1.46 4.52 3.82
N GLN A 193 1.73 4.47 5.13
CA GLN A 193 0.69 4.31 6.17
C GLN A 193 -0.15 5.59 6.38
N SER A 194 -0.95 5.92 5.36
CA SER A 194 -1.88 7.03 5.28
C SER A 194 -3.29 6.47 5.07
N VAL A 195 -4.27 7.00 5.79
CA VAL A 195 -5.66 6.56 5.65
C VAL A 195 -6.20 6.81 4.25
N GLU A 196 -5.72 7.87 3.58
CA GLU A 196 -6.08 8.18 2.20
C GLU A 196 -5.64 7.08 1.23
N VAL A 197 -4.40 6.59 1.36
CA VAL A 197 -3.88 5.50 0.52
C VAL A 197 -4.58 4.19 0.83
N ALA A 198 -4.67 3.83 2.12
CA ALA A 198 -5.29 2.59 2.55
C ALA A 198 -6.77 2.52 2.11
N TYR A 199 -7.52 3.62 2.26
CA TYR A 199 -8.92 3.66 1.83
C TYR A 199 -9.03 3.58 0.29
N GLU A 200 -8.14 4.21 -0.47
CA GLU A 200 -8.16 4.16 -1.94
C GLU A 200 -7.97 2.72 -2.47
N LEU A 201 -7.15 1.91 -1.77
CA LEU A 201 -6.80 0.54 -2.15
C LEU A 201 -7.59 -0.56 -1.41
N ARG A 202 -8.53 -0.20 -0.52
CA ARG A 202 -9.22 -1.12 0.39
C ARG A 202 -9.92 -2.31 -0.29
N ASP A 203 -10.38 -2.14 -1.52
CA ASP A 203 -11.08 -3.19 -2.27
C ASP A 203 -10.13 -4.19 -2.94
N CYS A 204 -8.82 -3.95 -2.89
CA CYS A 204 -7.81 -4.78 -3.56
C CYS A 204 -7.09 -5.74 -2.60
N CYS A 205 -7.23 -5.57 -1.28
CA CYS A 205 -6.56 -6.41 -0.30
C CYS A 205 -7.31 -6.53 1.02
N ASP A 206 -7.11 -7.63 1.75
CA ASP A 206 -7.68 -7.81 3.09
C ASP A 206 -6.90 -7.01 4.15
N TYR A 207 -5.58 -6.94 4.03
CA TYR A 207 -4.70 -6.22 4.95
C TYR A 207 -3.71 -5.32 4.21
N TYR A 208 -3.58 -4.09 4.70
CA TYR A 208 -2.65 -3.07 4.24
C TYR A 208 -1.54 -2.88 5.28
N ILE A 209 -0.27 -3.00 4.89
CA ILE A 209 0.88 -2.87 5.78
C ILE A 209 1.77 -1.74 5.28
N GLY A 210 2.24 -0.87 6.17
CA GLY A 210 3.11 0.23 5.78
C GLY A 210 3.71 1.01 6.94
N PHE A 211 4.49 2.03 6.57
CA PHE A 211 5.22 2.91 7.49
C PHE A 211 4.61 4.32 7.44
N PRO A 212 4.27 4.96 8.58
CA PRO A 212 3.67 6.31 8.58
C PRO A 212 4.69 7.44 8.38
N ALA A 213 5.98 7.12 8.47
CA ALA A 213 7.09 8.04 8.29
C ALA A 213 8.11 7.46 7.30
N GLU A 214 9.34 7.98 7.31
CA GLU A 214 10.46 7.37 6.59
C GLU A 214 10.73 5.94 7.11
N ASN A 215 10.80 4.94 6.22
CA ASN A 215 11.13 3.56 6.57
C ASN A 215 12.67 3.36 6.67
N PRO A 216 13.13 2.30 7.35
CA PRO A 216 14.54 1.94 7.33
C PRO A 216 15.09 1.76 5.91
N GLY A 217 16.31 2.23 5.66
CA GLY A 217 16.99 2.01 4.38
C GLY A 217 17.09 0.53 3.98
N PRO A 218 17.42 -0.39 4.92
CA PRO A 218 17.35 -1.85 4.69
C PRO A 218 15.94 -2.43 4.55
N GLY A 219 14.89 -1.61 4.51
CA GLY A 219 13.53 -2.05 4.21
C GLY A 219 12.81 -2.82 5.32
N ALA A 220 12.17 -3.92 4.94
CA ALA A 220 11.24 -4.69 5.76
C ALA A 220 11.87 -5.75 6.66
N ALA A 221 13.20 -5.94 6.61
CA ALA A 221 13.91 -7.05 7.27
C ALA A 221 13.27 -8.41 6.91
N TYR A 222 13.41 -8.78 5.63
CA TYR A 222 12.73 -9.92 5.04
C TYR A 222 13.05 -11.21 5.80
N ASP A 223 14.28 -11.38 6.30
CA ASP A 223 14.71 -12.54 7.09
C ASP A 223 13.82 -12.80 8.32
N ARG A 224 13.28 -11.74 8.93
CA ARG A 224 12.43 -11.81 10.13
C ARG A 224 10.95 -11.95 9.85
N MET A 225 10.46 -11.38 8.74
CA MET A 225 9.05 -11.50 8.36
C MET A 225 8.74 -12.69 7.44
N PHE A 226 9.75 -13.22 6.73
CA PHE A 226 9.59 -14.33 5.77
C PHE A 226 8.89 -15.55 6.35
N PRO A 227 9.16 -16.01 7.59
CA PRO A 227 8.50 -17.21 8.12
C PRO A 227 6.96 -17.14 8.11
N PHE A 228 6.39 -15.94 8.03
CA PHE A 228 4.95 -15.69 8.07
C PHE A 228 4.32 -15.44 6.71
N ILE A 229 5.10 -15.05 5.69
CA ILE A 229 4.58 -14.54 4.41
C ILE A 229 3.65 -15.51 3.68
N PHE A 230 3.86 -16.82 3.87
CA PHE A 230 3.04 -17.90 3.30
C PHE A 230 1.94 -18.42 4.24
N GLN A 231 1.80 -17.87 5.44
CA GLN A 231 0.80 -18.30 6.42
C GLN A 231 -0.53 -17.55 6.26
N LYS A 232 -1.66 -18.22 6.54
CA LYS A 232 -2.96 -17.56 6.57
C LYS A 232 -2.97 -16.47 7.65
N GLY A 233 -3.39 -15.24 7.30
CA GLY A 233 -3.35 -14.10 8.21
C GLY A 233 -1.96 -13.53 8.46
N ALA A 234 -1.04 -13.68 7.48
CA ALA A 234 0.37 -13.29 7.57
C ALA A 234 0.63 -11.85 8.03
N ALA A 235 -0.24 -10.90 7.66
CA ALA A 235 0.03 -9.46 7.73
C ALA A 235 0.50 -8.96 9.11
N VAL A 236 -0.19 -9.38 10.18
CA VAL A 236 0.14 -8.96 11.55
C VAL A 236 1.50 -9.53 11.97
N GLU A 237 1.77 -10.80 11.71
CA GLU A 237 3.03 -11.44 12.09
C GLU A 237 4.21 -10.94 11.24
N MET A 238 3.98 -10.62 9.97
CA MET A 238 4.97 -9.93 9.13
C MET A 238 5.37 -8.59 9.77
N ALA A 239 4.39 -7.75 10.13
CA ALA A 239 4.68 -6.47 10.78
C ALA A 239 5.38 -6.61 12.13
N ILE A 240 5.00 -7.62 12.94
CA ILE A 240 5.68 -7.95 14.20
C ILE A 240 7.12 -8.39 13.94
N GLY A 241 7.36 -9.23 12.95
CA GLY A 241 8.69 -9.72 12.55
C GLY A 241 9.61 -8.58 12.11
N THR A 242 9.12 -7.73 11.19
CA THR A 242 9.82 -6.51 10.76
C THR A 242 10.14 -5.60 11.94
N PHE A 243 9.16 -5.32 12.80
CA PHE A 243 9.39 -4.47 13.98
C PHE A 243 10.44 -5.07 14.93
N ALA A 244 10.34 -6.37 15.23
CA ALA A 244 11.26 -7.05 16.14
C ALA A 244 12.70 -6.97 15.65
N ALA A 245 12.93 -7.08 14.34
CA ALA A 245 14.27 -6.94 13.73
C ALA A 245 14.97 -5.63 14.15
N TYR A 246 14.24 -4.52 14.08
CA TYR A 246 14.77 -3.20 14.38
C TYR A 246 14.74 -2.86 15.88
N ASP A 247 13.77 -3.38 16.63
CA ASP A 247 13.70 -3.20 18.09
C ASP A 247 14.84 -3.92 18.81
N GLU A 248 15.21 -5.13 18.36
CA GLU A 248 16.31 -5.92 18.94
C GLU A 248 17.66 -5.19 18.91
N ILE A 249 17.92 -4.40 17.86
CA ILE A 249 19.18 -3.66 17.68
C ILE A 249 19.05 -2.16 18.02
N TYR A 250 17.89 -1.73 18.51
CA TYR A 250 17.59 -0.32 18.74
C TYR A 250 18.49 0.32 19.81
N THR A 251 19.08 1.47 19.50
CA THR A 251 19.87 2.25 20.47
C THR A 251 19.33 3.66 20.73
N GLY A 252 18.37 4.11 19.91
CA GLY A 252 17.84 5.48 19.95
C GLY A 252 18.86 6.55 19.52
N LYS A 253 19.96 6.15 18.87
CA LYS A 253 21.02 7.05 18.38
C LYS A 253 21.17 6.89 16.87
N ILE A 254 21.70 7.92 16.22
CA ILE A 254 22.01 7.87 14.78
C ILE A 254 23.02 6.75 14.52
N GLY A 255 22.64 5.85 13.62
CA GLY A 255 23.43 4.70 13.16
C GLY A 255 23.80 4.82 11.68
N SER A 256 23.84 3.69 10.97
CA SER A 256 24.14 3.61 9.54
C SER A 256 23.19 2.66 8.82
N ASN A 257 23.15 2.73 7.49
CA ASN A 257 22.37 1.80 6.66
C ASN A 257 22.80 0.34 6.85
N SER A 258 24.10 0.08 7.07
CA SER A 258 24.62 -1.27 7.35
C SER A 258 24.33 -1.79 8.77
N ASN A 259 23.84 -0.94 9.67
CA ASN A 259 23.49 -1.30 11.04
C ASN A 259 22.42 -0.32 11.57
N TRP A 260 21.17 -0.56 11.20
CA TRP A 260 20.05 0.34 11.43
C TRP A 260 19.57 0.31 12.89
N THR A 261 20.33 0.93 13.79
CA THR A 261 20.00 1.02 15.23
C THR A 261 19.04 2.16 15.57
N MET A 262 18.46 2.79 14.54
CA MET A 262 17.67 4.02 14.63
C MET A 262 16.17 3.76 14.84
N GLY A 263 15.75 2.49 14.82
CA GLY A 263 14.38 2.08 15.06
C GLY A 263 13.47 2.18 13.84
N THR A 264 12.20 1.86 14.04
CA THR A 264 11.17 1.81 12.99
C THR A 264 9.77 2.01 13.58
N ALA A 265 8.79 2.23 12.72
CA ALA A 265 7.38 2.24 13.08
C ALA A 265 6.53 1.70 11.94
N ILE A 266 5.65 0.74 12.22
CA ILE A 266 4.90 -0.03 11.23
C ILE A 266 3.50 -0.30 11.76
N ASP A 267 2.50 -0.21 10.88
CA ASP A 267 1.10 -0.50 11.21
C ASP A 267 0.47 -1.44 10.17
N VAL A 268 -0.60 -2.13 10.58
CA VAL A 268 -1.43 -3.00 9.75
C VAL A 268 -2.87 -2.54 9.84
N LEU A 269 -3.45 -2.16 8.70
CA LEU A 269 -4.86 -1.84 8.56
C LEU A 269 -5.63 -3.02 7.97
N LYS A 270 -6.76 -3.37 8.59
CA LYS A 270 -7.72 -4.36 8.08
C LYS A 270 -8.73 -3.66 7.17
N SER A 271 -8.66 -3.93 5.87
CA SER A 271 -9.43 -3.20 4.85
C SER A 271 -10.94 -3.29 5.05
N SER A 272 -11.43 -4.44 5.54
CA SER A 272 -12.86 -4.66 5.79
C SER A 272 -13.47 -3.70 6.83
N GLU A 273 -12.65 -3.08 7.67
CA GLU A 273 -13.09 -2.12 8.69
C GLU A 273 -12.96 -0.67 8.24
N LEU A 274 -12.34 -0.40 7.08
CA LEU A 274 -12.09 0.97 6.63
C LEU A 274 -13.38 1.73 6.27
N GLU A 275 -14.43 1.05 5.80
CA GLU A 275 -15.75 1.67 5.61
C GLU A 275 -16.42 2.04 6.95
N ASN A 276 -16.29 1.16 7.96
CA ASN A 276 -16.80 1.45 9.30
C ASN A 276 -16.05 2.63 9.93
N LEU A 277 -14.72 2.68 9.78
CA LEU A 277 -13.90 3.80 10.21
C LEU A 277 -14.26 5.09 9.48
N ALA A 278 -14.51 5.05 8.17
CA ALA A 278 -14.96 6.20 7.41
C ALA A 278 -16.32 6.71 7.92
N ALA A 279 -17.29 5.82 8.14
CA ALA A 279 -18.60 6.18 8.68
C ALA A 279 -18.51 6.80 10.08
N ALA A 280 -17.70 6.20 10.97
CA ALA A 280 -17.46 6.73 12.32
C ALA A 280 -16.78 8.10 12.26
N THR A 281 -15.81 8.28 11.36
CA THR A 281 -15.12 9.57 11.15
C THR A 281 -16.09 10.63 10.64
N ALA A 282 -16.95 10.27 9.68
CA ALA A 282 -17.98 11.17 9.14
C ALA A 282 -18.97 11.63 10.21
N ASN A 283 -19.33 10.73 11.13
CA ASN A 283 -20.19 11.05 12.27
C ASN A 283 -19.46 11.97 13.27
N ALA A 284 -18.23 11.61 13.64
CA ALA A 284 -17.45 12.33 14.64
C ALA A 284 -17.09 13.76 14.21
N LEU A 285 -16.91 13.99 12.91
CA LEU A 285 -16.63 15.32 12.35
C LEU A 285 -17.89 16.13 12.03
N SER A 286 -19.09 15.59 12.31
CA SER A 286 -20.35 16.30 12.04
C SER A 286 -20.48 17.56 12.89
N GLY A 287 -20.52 18.73 12.24
CA GLY A 287 -20.65 20.01 12.93
C GLY A 287 -19.37 20.52 13.59
N VAL A 288 -18.24 19.82 13.42
CA VAL A 288 -16.93 20.27 13.87
C VAL A 288 -16.48 21.46 13.02
N THR A 289 -15.79 22.41 13.65
CA THR A 289 -15.07 23.48 12.97
C THR A 289 -13.68 23.57 13.56
N ALA A 290 -12.66 23.78 12.72
CA ALA A 290 -11.29 23.88 13.17
C ALA A 290 -10.51 24.95 12.42
N ASP A 291 -9.70 25.70 13.15
CA ASP A 291 -8.63 26.48 12.54
C ASP A 291 -7.53 25.52 12.10
N ARG A 292 -7.33 25.41 10.79
CA ARG A 292 -6.39 24.47 10.18
C ARG A 292 -4.93 24.75 10.56
N GLU A 293 -4.53 26.00 10.75
CA GLU A 293 -3.16 26.34 11.15
C GLU A 293 -2.92 25.97 12.62
N VAL A 294 -3.91 26.22 13.48
CA VAL A 294 -3.86 25.78 14.88
C VAL A 294 -3.83 24.25 14.95
N LEU A 295 -4.64 23.56 14.16
CA LEU A 295 -4.67 22.10 14.13
C LEU A 295 -3.32 21.54 13.66
N ARG A 296 -2.80 21.99 12.51
CA ARG A 296 -1.50 21.58 11.96
C ARG A 296 -0.32 21.83 12.91
N SER A 297 -0.35 22.90 13.69
CA SER A 297 0.71 23.17 14.68
C SER A 297 0.56 22.40 15.99
N SER A 298 -0.62 21.82 16.24
CA SER A 298 -0.93 21.12 17.49
C SER A 298 -0.97 19.60 17.37
N VAL A 299 -1.15 19.03 16.19
CA VAL A 299 -1.16 17.58 15.94
C VAL A 299 0.26 17.11 15.60
N PHE A 300 0.64 15.91 16.06
CA PHE A 300 1.92 15.30 15.71
C PHE A 300 2.03 15.10 14.19
N ASP A 301 3.17 15.49 13.63
CA ASP A 301 3.45 15.40 12.19
C ASP A 301 4.55 14.35 12.00
N TYR A 302 4.27 13.30 11.24
CA TYR A 302 5.27 12.31 10.82
C TYR A 302 6.24 12.91 9.79
N ASP A 303 5.81 13.94 9.04
CA ASP A 303 6.64 14.65 8.07
C ASP A 303 7.57 15.65 8.78
N GLN A 304 8.82 15.23 9.00
CA GLN A 304 9.83 16.07 9.65
C GLN A 304 10.56 17.00 8.68
N ARG A 305 10.14 17.09 7.40
CA ARG A 305 10.71 18.04 6.44
C ARG A 305 10.37 19.46 6.85
N LYS A 306 11.16 20.41 6.36
CA LYS A 306 10.98 21.83 6.67
C LYS A 306 9.61 22.32 6.21
N VAL A 307 8.77 22.74 7.16
CA VAL A 307 7.47 23.36 6.90
C VAL A 307 7.59 24.48 5.86
N GLY A 308 6.73 24.43 4.85
CA GLY A 308 6.69 25.39 3.74
C GLY A 308 7.73 25.15 2.63
N SER A 309 8.59 24.13 2.75
CA SER A 309 9.39 23.66 1.62
C SER A 309 8.52 22.96 0.57
N SER A 310 9.02 22.86 -0.66
CA SER A 310 8.31 22.18 -1.77
C SER A 310 8.12 20.68 -1.56
N TYR A 311 8.90 20.08 -0.66
CA TYR A 311 8.84 18.65 -0.34
C TYR A 311 7.97 18.35 0.88
N TYR A 312 7.57 19.38 1.63
CA TYR A 312 6.79 19.19 2.85
C TYR A 312 5.30 19.11 2.52
N VAL A 313 4.67 18.04 2.98
CA VAL A 313 3.24 17.75 2.85
C VAL A 313 2.54 18.01 4.19
N GLY A 314 3.08 17.40 5.24
CA GLY A 314 2.42 17.25 6.53
C GLY A 314 1.58 15.97 6.57
N TYR A 315 2.13 14.95 7.22
CA TYR A 315 1.47 13.66 7.44
C TYR A 315 1.12 13.61 8.92
N TYR A 316 -0.11 13.97 9.28
CA TYR A 316 -0.49 14.19 10.68
C TYR A 316 -1.05 12.94 11.33
N ASP A 317 -0.80 12.75 12.61
CA ASP A 317 -1.35 11.63 13.37
C ASP A 317 -2.88 11.67 13.40
N PHE A 318 -3.52 10.62 12.87
CA PHE A 318 -4.96 10.60 12.70
C PHE A 318 -5.71 10.58 14.05
N VAL A 319 -5.22 9.78 15.01
CA VAL A 319 -5.83 9.71 16.35
C VAL A 319 -5.73 11.05 17.05
N GLU A 320 -4.55 11.65 17.10
CA GLU A 320 -4.38 12.94 17.77
C GLU A 320 -5.16 14.05 17.06
N MET A 321 -5.29 14.01 15.72
CA MET A 321 -6.19 14.91 15.00
C MET A 321 -7.63 14.79 15.52
N MET A 322 -8.15 13.57 15.65
CA MET A 322 -9.51 13.34 16.12
C MET A 322 -9.71 13.75 17.59
N GLU A 323 -8.73 13.49 18.46
CA GLU A 323 -8.74 13.95 19.85
C GLU A 323 -8.74 15.48 20.00
N LYS A 324 -8.19 16.21 19.02
CA LYS A 324 -8.24 17.69 19.01
C LYS A 324 -9.57 18.23 18.47
N LEU A 325 -10.20 17.49 17.57
CA LEU A 325 -11.40 17.93 16.84
C LEU A 325 -12.71 17.57 17.56
N VAL A 326 -12.76 16.41 18.20
CA VAL A 326 -13.98 15.84 18.76
C VAL A 326 -13.99 16.04 20.27
N VAL A 327 -14.85 16.94 20.74
CA VAL A 327 -15.00 17.28 22.17
C VAL A 327 -15.98 16.37 22.90
N ASP A 328 -16.89 15.72 22.18
CA ASP A 328 -17.84 14.78 22.75
C ASP A 328 -17.12 13.45 23.00
N GLU A 329 -16.90 13.12 24.27
CA GLU A 329 -16.17 11.93 24.70
C GLU A 329 -16.83 10.63 24.21
N VAL A 330 -18.17 10.58 24.13
CA VAL A 330 -18.88 9.38 23.67
C VAL A 330 -18.63 9.16 22.19
N VAL A 331 -18.74 10.23 21.40
CA VAL A 331 -18.50 10.17 19.95
C VAL A 331 -17.04 9.87 19.65
N LEU A 332 -16.11 10.43 20.42
CA LEU A 332 -14.68 10.13 20.28
C LEU A 332 -14.37 8.68 20.66
N ASP A 333 -14.99 8.14 21.71
CA ASP A 333 -14.81 6.74 22.11
C ASP A 333 -15.39 5.76 21.09
N GLU A 334 -16.54 6.07 20.49
CA GLU A 334 -17.11 5.31 19.36
C GLU A 334 -16.17 5.32 18.15
N TRP A 335 -15.59 6.48 17.84
CA TRP A 335 -14.59 6.60 16.77
C TRP A 335 -13.33 5.80 17.08
N LYS A 336 -12.82 5.84 18.32
CA LYS A 336 -11.65 5.07 18.75
C LYS A 336 -11.89 3.56 18.62
N GLN A 337 -13.09 3.07 18.93
CA GLN A 337 -13.44 1.66 18.71
C GLN A 337 -13.37 1.27 17.23
N ALA A 338 -13.85 2.14 16.33
CA ALA A 338 -13.74 1.91 14.90
C ALA A 338 -12.27 1.96 14.41
N TYR A 339 -11.47 2.86 14.97
CA TYR A 339 -10.04 2.95 14.69
C TYR A 339 -9.29 1.70 15.13
N ASP A 340 -9.49 1.24 16.37
CA ASP A 340 -8.86 0.03 16.93
C ASP A 340 -9.30 -1.25 16.20
N ALA A 341 -10.50 -1.27 15.62
CA ALA A 341 -10.94 -2.36 14.76
C ALA A 341 -10.18 -2.38 13.42
N ALA A 342 -9.84 -1.20 12.89
CA ALA A 342 -9.12 -1.07 11.62
C ALA A 342 -7.60 -1.23 11.79
N SER A 343 -6.96 -0.54 12.73
CA SER A 343 -5.52 -0.64 13.03
C SER A 343 -5.27 -1.84 13.95
N VAL A 344 -4.98 -2.99 13.34
CA VAL A 344 -4.90 -4.27 14.04
C VAL A 344 -3.50 -4.59 14.57
N CYS A 345 -2.48 -3.84 14.16
CA CYS A 345 -1.12 -4.02 14.68
C CYS A 345 -0.24 -2.78 14.52
N TRP A 346 -0.27 -1.88 15.52
CA TRP A 346 0.66 -0.76 15.60
C TRP A 346 1.90 -1.09 16.43
N LYS A 347 3.10 -0.90 15.84
CA LYS A 347 4.39 -1.06 16.53
C LYS A 347 5.33 0.10 16.23
N LYS A 348 6.06 0.57 17.25
CA LYS A 348 7.03 1.65 17.11
C LYS A 348 8.12 1.59 18.16
N THR A 349 9.33 1.97 17.78
CA THR A 349 10.38 2.32 18.73
C THR A 349 10.12 3.71 19.33
N PRO A 350 10.70 4.07 20.49
CA PRO A 350 10.52 5.40 21.10
C PRO A 350 10.95 6.58 20.22
N MET A 351 11.96 6.37 19.37
CA MET A 351 12.48 7.31 18.39
C MET A 351 12.64 6.58 17.06
N ILE A 352 12.48 7.31 15.95
CA ILE A 352 12.86 6.86 14.60
C ILE A 352 13.71 7.92 13.91
N TYR A 353 14.29 7.58 12.76
CA TYR A 353 15.12 8.49 11.97
C TYR A 353 14.31 9.21 10.89
N SER A 354 14.67 10.46 10.62
CA SER A 354 14.33 11.19 9.41
C SER A 354 15.60 11.82 8.83
N MET A 355 15.73 11.80 7.51
CA MET A 355 16.82 12.50 6.80
C MET A 355 16.83 14.01 7.08
N SER A 356 15.69 14.59 7.49
CA SER A 356 15.55 16.04 7.70
C SER A 356 16.04 16.51 9.07
N VAL A 357 15.84 15.70 10.11
CA VAL A 357 16.09 16.11 11.51
C VAL A 357 16.93 15.11 12.31
N GLY A 358 17.31 13.98 11.73
CA GLY A 358 17.93 12.87 12.45
C GLY A 358 16.89 12.11 13.29
N MET A 359 17.22 11.83 14.55
CA MET A 359 16.30 11.10 15.44
C MET A 359 15.17 12.02 15.93
N PHE A 360 13.92 11.58 15.81
CA PHE A 360 12.76 12.27 16.40
C PHE A 360 11.86 11.32 17.18
N SER A 361 11.09 11.86 18.12
CA SER A 361 10.30 11.07 19.07
C SER A 361 8.97 10.64 18.50
N MET A 362 8.64 9.36 18.68
CA MET A 362 7.36 8.77 18.30
C MET A 362 6.38 8.69 19.48
N LYS A 363 6.61 9.45 20.57
CA LYS A 363 5.78 9.36 21.78
C LYS A 363 4.29 9.63 21.52
N ARG A 364 3.99 10.53 20.58
CA ARG A 364 2.63 10.98 20.23
C ARG A 364 2.02 10.24 19.03
N ALA A 365 2.77 9.33 18.41
CA ALA A 365 2.36 8.63 17.21
C ALA A 365 1.46 7.41 17.50
N ASN A 366 0.40 7.27 16.72
CA ASN A 366 -0.66 6.27 16.90
C ASN A 366 -0.91 5.37 15.69
N GLY A 367 -0.17 5.55 14.59
CA GLY A 367 0.03 4.51 13.58
C GLY A 367 -0.30 4.93 12.17
N VAL A 368 -1.38 5.69 12.01
CA VAL A 368 -1.90 6.08 10.70
C VAL A 368 -1.84 7.59 10.55
N SER A 369 -1.30 8.03 9.41
CA SER A 369 -1.31 9.43 9.05
C SER A 369 -2.61 9.85 8.34
N HIS A 370 -2.92 11.13 8.44
CA HIS A 370 -4.04 11.82 7.80
C HIS A 370 -3.57 13.21 7.37
N TYR A 371 -4.06 13.71 6.24
CA TYR A 371 -3.74 15.06 5.81
C TYR A 371 -4.64 16.12 6.44
N ILE A 372 -4.05 17.23 6.88
CA ILE A 372 -4.79 18.42 7.29
C ILE A 372 -4.52 19.51 6.26
N PRO A 373 -5.52 20.02 5.50
CA PRO A 373 -5.27 21.01 4.46
C PRO A 373 -4.52 22.25 4.95
N SER A 374 -3.50 22.67 4.21
CA SER A 374 -2.70 23.86 4.55
C SER A 374 -3.45 25.15 4.18
N THR A 375 -3.29 26.22 4.96
CA THR A 375 -3.79 27.55 4.53
C THR A 375 -2.78 28.33 3.70
N ALA A 376 -1.58 27.80 3.50
CA ALA A 376 -0.54 28.45 2.72
C ALA A 376 -0.96 28.66 1.26
N THR A 377 -0.57 29.80 0.70
CA THR A 377 -0.90 30.17 -0.68
C THR A 377 0.19 29.76 -1.69
N SER A 378 1.13 28.92 -1.27
CA SER A 378 2.14 28.39 -2.19
C SER A 378 1.46 27.46 -3.21
N ALA A 379 2.02 27.39 -4.42
CA ALA A 379 1.52 26.46 -5.44
C ALA A 379 1.51 25.01 -4.94
N ALA A 380 2.49 24.66 -4.08
CA ALA A 380 2.57 23.36 -3.45
C ALA A 380 1.40 23.08 -2.49
N ALA A 381 1.12 23.99 -1.57
CA ALA A 381 -0.01 23.82 -0.67
C ALA A 381 -1.36 23.78 -1.42
N GLN A 382 -1.52 24.63 -2.44
CA GLN A 382 -2.76 24.68 -3.22
C GLN A 382 -3.02 23.39 -4.00
N ALA A 383 -2.00 22.82 -4.66
CA ALA A 383 -2.19 21.60 -5.42
C ALA A 383 -2.29 20.36 -4.51
N ALA A 384 -1.62 20.32 -3.35
CA ALA A 384 -1.87 19.30 -2.33
C ALA A 384 -3.33 19.33 -1.82
N ASN A 385 -3.85 20.51 -1.49
CA ASN A 385 -5.26 20.66 -1.10
C ASN A 385 -6.23 20.26 -2.22
N ALA A 386 -5.92 20.59 -3.49
CA ALA A 386 -6.76 20.22 -4.62
C ALA A 386 -6.80 18.70 -4.83
N ALA A 387 -5.64 18.06 -4.74
CA ALA A 387 -5.51 16.61 -4.80
C ALA A 387 -6.21 15.90 -3.64
N TYR A 388 -6.21 16.51 -2.46
CA TYR A 388 -6.84 15.91 -1.29
C TYR A 388 -8.34 15.74 -1.49
N ARG A 389 -8.94 16.77 -2.10
CA ARG A 389 -10.36 16.77 -2.46
C ARG A 389 -10.73 15.74 -3.53
N SER A 390 -9.76 15.16 -4.24
CA SER A 390 -10.01 14.07 -5.19
C SER A 390 -9.95 12.68 -4.55
N THR A 391 -9.45 12.55 -3.31
CA THR A 391 -9.35 11.23 -2.65
C THR A 391 -10.72 10.62 -2.37
N SER A 392 -10.82 9.29 -2.45
CA SER A 392 -12.03 8.58 -2.03
C SER A 392 -12.32 8.82 -0.54
N TRP A 393 -11.28 8.90 0.29
CA TRP A 393 -11.40 9.20 1.72
C TRP A 393 -12.09 10.54 2.00
N TYR A 394 -11.64 11.62 1.35
CA TYR A 394 -12.23 12.96 1.53
C TYR A 394 -13.74 12.96 1.27
N SER A 395 -14.15 12.25 0.22
CA SER A 395 -15.56 12.09 -0.14
C SER A 395 -16.33 11.25 0.88
N ALA A 396 -15.77 10.11 1.30
CA ALA A 396 -16.40 9.17 2.22
C ALA A 396 -16.67 9.78 3.60
N VAL A 397 -15.72 10.53 4.14
CA VAL A 397 -15.87 11.17 5.46
C VAL A 397 -16.56 12.54 5.37
N GLY A 398 -16.75 13.07 4.16
CA GLY A 398 -17.47 14.30 3.89
C GLY A 398 -16.78 15.55 4.44
N LEU A 399 -15.46 15.63 4.27
CA LEU A 399 -14.61 16.72 4.80
C LEU A 399 -14.92 18.09 4.17
N ALA A 400 -15.60 18.13 3.03
CA ALA A 400 -16.10 19.37 2.44
C ALA A 400 -16.93 20.21 3.44
N ARG A 401 -17.59 19.55 4.41
CA ARG A 401 -18.36 20.20 5.47
C ARG A 401 -17.50 21.03 6.43
N LEU A 402 -16.21 20.71 6.56
CA LEU A 402 -15.25 21.42 7.41
C LEU A 402 -14.64 22.65 6.72
N GLY A 403 -14.98 22.92 5.45
CA GLY A 403 -14.35 23.96 4.64
C GLY A 403 -12.90 23.66 4.27
N TRP A 404 -12.56 22.37 4.22
CA TRP A 404 -11.22 21.84 4.00
C TRP A 404 -10.79 21.88 2.53
#